data_AF-A0A6J2XLM1-F1
#
_entry.id   AF-A0A6J2XLM1-F1
#
_cell.length_a   1.000
_cell.length_b   1.000
_cell.length_c   1.000
_cell.angle_alpha   90.00
_cell.angle_beta   90.00
_cell.angle_gamma   90.00
#
_symmetry.space_group_name_H-M   'P 1'
#
loop_
_entity.id
_entity.type
_entity.pdbx_description
1 polymer ?
#
loop_
_entity_poly.entity_id
_entity_poly.type
_entity_poly.pdbx_seq_one_letter_code
_entity_poly.pdbx_strand_id
1 'polypeptide(L)'
;MAKKGQAVQLQIEVNNDEEWEKLIQRDGLIVVDIYSEWCGPCLGMQANLKKIKLELGGDLLILAVAKADGISRLSRFRNKSEPTWMFISKGKMVNMMFGADAPKLTRLITEELKKEQLAQDGQSTDRTPMEVTDLSDEERVRYDAAESIQREIREKEERKIAKELLERRTKECDTILTNVPNFGIVLIFPSAKDKYKEVLHDILDEAGLVLQQTEKVQLDENILQELCYFAKYDEEFPEDYLEDLLAEKSAFLLLKVAARADIEDIDDAILTMVYGSSKHPPGDPECVARSLIFVEEDIEGQPVKEKNGIWVPPTPEVRATALKLFFPKVTQEFHIPDPEPEPEHIAVVFPLNKKDEVFPIMHQFPNEIMKRGFFSTENAEDTRLIAKSLKQLEKLEAANRTFSEKLVLQVSKRKSECIFAFAQLDPIYMSPNVKEGKAECERFFPEGYEDEIEEDDEEEKEMEDVIDEAPTAEENLGEGVEDEEIEGKEISGEVISGENIEQSESEIDQGENVGESPKVDEGPKIEEVPKADQADQGDPVVDPPIQNEEPPMPPIEEQAAT
;
A
#
# COMPACT_ATOMS: atom_id res chain seq x y z
N MET A 1 -33.46 50.99 -32.39
CA MET A 1 -32.50 49.86 -32.44
C MET A 1 -32.94 48.85 -31.40
N ALA A 2 -33.10 47.57 -31.75
CA ALA A 2 -33.39 46.54 -30.75
C ALA A 2 -32.07 46.06 -30.13
N LYS A 3 -32.02 45.89 -28.80
CA LYS A 3 -30.93 45.12 -28.18
C LYS A 3 -31.07 43.67 -28.63
N LYS A 4 -29.98 43.04 -29.09
CA LYS A 4 -29.95 41.57 -29.22
C LYS A 4 -30.23 40.97 -27.84
N GLY A 5 -31.05 39.93 -27.78
CA GLY A 5 -31.20 39.16 -26.55
C GLY A 5 -29.87 38.51 -26.19
N GLN A 6 -29.34 38.82 -25.01
CA GLN A 6 -28.35 37.93 -24.39
C GLN A 6 -29.06 36.62 -24.04
N ALA A 7 -28.39 35.49 -24.24
CA ALA A 7 -28.84 34.25 -23.64
C ALA A 7 -28.87 34.43 -22.12
N VAL A 8 -29.94 34.00 -21.46
CA VAL A 8 -30.03 34.09 -20.00
C VAL A 8 -29.02 33.10 -19.41
N GLN A 9 -27.96 33.61 -18.81
CA GLN A 9 -26.98 32.80 -18.09
C GLN A 9 -27.62 32.32 -16.79
N LEU A 10 -27.98 31.03 -16.73
CA LEU A 10 -28.82 30.46 -15.67
C LEU A 10 -28.06 30.11 -14.38
N GLN A 11 -26.73 30.05 -14.44
CA GLN A 11 -25.83 29.81 -13.31
C GLN A 11 -24.67 30.79 -13.37
N ILE A 12 -24.23 31.30 -12.22
CA ILE A 12 -23.03 32.14 -12.09
C ILE A 12 -21.82 31.21 -11.90
N GLU A 13 -20.80 31.35 -12.74
CA GLU A 13 -19.51 30.67 -12.54
C GLU A 13 -18.66 31.46 -11.54
N VAL A 14 -18.01 30.75 -10.60
CA VAL A 14 -17.12 31.31 -9.58
C VAL A 14 -15.86 30.45 -9.51
N ASN A 15 -14.71 31.07 -9.80
CA ASN A 15 -13.42 30.38 -9.95
C ASN A 15 -12.31 30.92 -9.04
N ASN A 16 -12.59 31.98 -8.28
CA ASN A 16 -11.63 32.62 -7.37
C ASN A 16 -12.33 33.33 -6.20
N ASP A 17 -11.56 33.67 -5.16
CA ASP A 17 -12.05 34.35 -3.96
C ASP A 17 -12.70 35.73 -4.24
N GLU A 18 -12.27 36.47 -5.26
CA GLU A 18 -12.94 37.75 -5.59
C GLU A 18 -14.35 37.54 -6.12
N GLU A 19 -14.56 36.55 -7.00
CA GLU A 19 -15.88 36.17 -7.51
C GLU A 19 -16.75 35.59 -6.40
N TRP A 20 -16.15 34.87 -5.45
CA TRP A 20 -16.86 34.35 -4.27
C TRP A 20 -17.39 35.49 -3.39
N GLU A 21 -16.55 36.45 -3.01
CA GLU A 21 -16.95 37.59 -2.19
C GLU A 21 -18.01 38.46 -2.93
N LYS A 22 -17.95 38.56 -4.26
CA LYS A 22 -19.00 39.21 -5.09
C LYS A 22 -20.30 38.40 -5.15
N LEU A 23 -20.25 37.06 -5.04
CA LEU A 23 -21.43 36.20 -5.02
C LEU A 23 -22.19 36.32 -3.69
N ILE A 24 -21.50 36.15 -2.55
CA ILE A 24 -22.13 36.07 -1.22
C ILE A 24 -22.74 37.40 -0.74
N GLN A 25 -22.38 38.52 -1.36
CA GLN A 25 -22.96 39.85 -1.13
C GLN A 25 -24.31 40.08 -1.81
N ARG A 26 -24.83 39.11 -2.58
CA ARG A 26 -26.10 39.25 -3.32
C ARG A 26 -27.29 38.87 -2.44
N ASP A 27 -28.35 39.69 -2.50
CA ASP A 27 -29.62 39.40 -1.81
C ASP A 27 -30.35 38.18 -2.42
N GLY A 28 -31.03 37.42 -1.55
CA GLY A 28 -31.77 36.21 -1.90
C GLY A 28 -31.11 34.92 -1.39
N LEU A 29 -31.65 33.79 -1.83
CA LEU A 29 -31.08 32.47 -1.61
C LEU A 29 -30.11 32.14 -2.76
N ILE A 30 -28.85 31.96 -2.43
CA ILE A 30 -27.81 31.48 -3.34
C ILE A 30 -27.65 29.97 -3.13
N VAL A 31 -27.68 29.20 -4.20
CA VAL A 31 -27.42 27.76 -4.20
C VAL A 31 -26.21 27.49 -5.08
N VAL A 32 -25.18 26.86 -4.51
CA VAL A 32 -23.87 26.66 -5.13
C VAL A 32 -23.62 25.16 -5.36
N ASP A 33 -23.34 24.77 -6.60
CA ASP A 33 -22.73 23.48 -6.97
C ASP A 33 -21.21 23.60 -6.75
N ILE A 34 -20.69 22.98 -5.69
CA ILE A 34 -19.25 23.00 -5.35
C ILE A 34 -18.58 21.76 -5.93
N TYR A 35 -17.50 21.96 -6.69
CA TYR A 35 -16.81 20.90 -7.41
C TYR A 35 -15.28 21.06 -7.41
N SER A 36 -14.56 19.94 -7.56
CA SER A 36 -13.10 19.90 -7.76
C SER A 36 -12.74 20.02 -9.25
N GLU A 37 -11.62 20.67 -9.58
CA GLU A 37 -11.16 20.94 -10.95
C GLU A 37 -11.23 19.73 -11.89
N TRP A 38 -10.75 18.58 -11.43
CA TRP A 38 -10.69 17.34 -12.21
C TRP A 38 -12.05 16.66 -12.43
N CYS A 39 -13.05 16.95 -11.57
CA CYS A 39 -14.38 16.34 -11.63
C CYS A 39 -15.38 17.20 -12.44
N GLY A 40 -15.23 18.52 -12.42
CA GLY A 40 -16.16 19.45 -13.05
C GLY A 40 -17.54 19.56 -12.33
N PRO A 41 -18.39 20.52 -12.72
CA PRO A 41 -19.70 20.73 -12.12
C PRO A 41 -20.70 19.63 -12.53
N CYS A 42 -21.74 19.41 -11.73
CA CYS A 42 -22.60 18.22 -11.84
C CYS A 42 -23.52 18.23 -13.08
N LEU A 43 -23.02 17.69 -14.20
CA LEU A 43 -23.71 17.70 -15.50
C LEU A 43 -25.13 17.11 -15.45
N GLY A 44 -25.32 15.98 -14.74
CA GLY A 44 -26.62 15.32 -14.59
C GLY A 44 -27.67 16.16 -13.84
N MET A 45 -27.23 17.06 -12.97
CA MET A 45 -28.12 17.90 -12.16
C MET A 45 -28.51 19.21 -12.86
N GLN A 46 -27.75 19.65 -13.87
CA GLN A 46 -28.04 20.88 -14.60
C GLN A 46 -29.45 20.94 -15.20
N ALA A 47 -30.00 19.83 -15.69
CA ALA A 47 -31.35 19.79 -16.25
C ALA A 47 -32.42 20.11 -15.20
N ASN A 48 -32.25 19.58 -13.98
CA ASN A 48 -33.13 19.83 -12.85
C ASN A 48 -32.99 21.28 -12.36
N LEU A 49 -31.76 21.80 -12.24
CA LEU A 49 -31.50 23.20 -11.89
C LEU A 49 -32.14 24.20 -12.88
N LYS A 50 -32.03 23.92 -14.19
CA LYS A 50 -32.68 24.73 -15.24
C LYS A 50 -34.20 24.72 -15.10
N LYS A 51 -34.81 23.58 -14.78
CA LYS A 51 -36.25 23.48 -14.48
C LYS A 51 -36.63 24.27 -13.23
N ILE A 52 -35.90 24.09 -12.12
CA ILE A 52 -36.11 24.79 -10.84
C ILE A 52 -36.03 26.32 -11.02
N LYS A 53 -35.05 26.82 -11.78
CA LYS A 53 -34.89 28.26 -12.06
C LYS A 53 -35.98 28.81 -13.01
N LEU A 54 -36.71 27.97 -13.73
CA LEU A 54 -37.88 28.38 -14.54
C LEU A 54 -39.21 28.28 -13.77
N GLU A 55 -39.36 27.31 -12.87
CA GLU A 55 -40.62 27.08 -12.13
C GLU A 55 -40.71 27.88 -10.81
N LEU A 56 -39.59 28.04 -10.10
CA LEU A 56 -39.51 28.75 -8.81
C LEU A 56 -38.66 30.02 -8.87
N GLY A 57 -37.91 30.21 -9.96
CA GLY A 57 -36.76 31.10 -10.03
C GLY A 57 -37.05 32.57 -10.30
N GLY A 58 -37.88 33.21 -9.47
CA GLY A 58 -37.90 34.67 -9.37
C GLY A 58 -36.55 35.26 -8.96
N ASP A 59 -36.51 36.57 -8.74
CA ASP A 59 -35.26 37.31 -8.45
C ASP A 59 -34.55 36.86 -7.16
N LEU A 60 -35.28 36.18 -6.26
CA LEU A 60 -34.77 35.65 -4.98
C LEU A 60 -33.97 34.35 -5.06
N LEU A 61 -33.96 33.65 -6.22
CA LEU A 61 -33.15 32.44 -6.40
C LEU A 61 -31.94 32.72 -7.29
N ILE A 62 -30.75 32.59 -6.72
CA ILE A 62 -29.47 32.65 -7.44
C ILE A 62 -28.88 31.23 -7.48
N LEU A 63 -28.49 30.78 -8.68
CA LEU A 63 -27.76 29.53 -8.84
C LEU A 63 -26.31 29.85 -9.25
N ALA A 64 -25.36 29.11 -8.69
CA ALA A 64 -23.94 29.24 -9.01
C ALA A 64 -23.25 27.88 -9.12
N VAL A 65 -22.07 27.87 -9.74
CA VAL A 65 -21.11 26.75 -9.73
C VAL A 65 -19.77 27.29 -9.23
N ALA A 66 -19.13 26.61 -8.29
CA ALA A 66 -17.92 27.08 -7.61
C ALA A 66 -16.79 26.04 -7.64
N LYS A 67 -15.67 26.42 -8.22
CA LYS A 67 -14.45 25.60 -8.31
C LYS A 67 -13.67 25.67 -7.00
N ALA A 68 -13.72 24.62 -6.19
CA ALA A 68 -13.18 24.61 -4.83
C ALA A 68 -11.66 24.88 -4.77
N ASP A 69 -10.91 24.49 -5.79
CA ASP A 69 -9.46 24.64 -5.88
C ASP A 69 -9.00 26.10 -5.93
N GLY A 70 -9.77 26.96 -6.61
CA GLY A 70 -9.48 28.40 -6.72
C GLY A 70 -10.00 29.27 -5.57
N ILE A 71 -10.77 28.69 -4.64
CA ILE A 71 -11.50 29.44 -3.60
C ILE A 71 -11.01 28.99 -2.22
N SER A 72 -10.44 29.89 -1.44
CA SER A 72 -9.82 29.59 -0.14
C SER A 72 -10.84 29.13 0.88
N ARG A 73 -12.04 29.75 0.88
CA ARG A 73 -13.15 29.39 1.79
C ARG A 73 -13.75 28.00 1.51
N LEU A 74 -13.54 27.44 0.32
CA LEU A 74 -14.05 26.12 -0.08
C LEU A 74 -12.97 25.03 -0.06
N SER A 75 -11.80 25.33 0.51
CA SER A 75 -10.64 24.42 0.52
C SER A 75 -10.92 23.01 1.07
N ARG A 76 -11.89 22.85 1.98
CA ARG A 76 -12.32 21.53 2.51
C ARG A 76 -13.05 20.63 1.51
N PHE A 77 -13.56 21.18 0.41
CA PHE A 77 -14.28 20.45 -0.64
C PHE A 77 -13.39 20.04 -1.82
N ARG A 78 -12.10 20.38 -1.79
CA ARG A 78 -11.12 19.97 -2.81
C ARG A 78 -10.89 18.46 -2.75
N ASN A 79 -10.48 17.88 -3.88
CA ASN A 79 -10.24 16.44 -4.04
C ASN A 79 -11.46 15.57 -3.67
N LYS A 80 -12.66 16.05 -4.02
CA LYS A 80 -13.94 15.33 -3.92
C LYS A 80 -14.63 15.25 -5.28
N SER A 81 -15.10 14.04 -5.62
CA SER A 81 -15.96 13.72 -6.77
C SER A 81 -17.46 13.87 -6.47
N GLU A 82 -17.85 13.90 -5.20
CA GLU A 82 -19.25 14.02 -4.80
C GLU A 82 -19.76 15.48 -4.95
N PRO A 83 -20.82 15.72 -5.74
CA PRO A 83 -21.36 17.07 -5.93
C PRO A 83 -21.96 17.59 -4.62
N THR A 84 -21.56 18.80 -4.22
CA THR A 84 -21.92 19.39 -2.93
C THR A 84 -22.73 20.67 -3.12
N TRP A 85 -23.95 20.68 -2.60
CA TRP A 85 -24.93 21.76 -2.76
C TRP A 85 -24.97 22.64 -1.52
N MET A 86 -24.26 23.76 -1.53
CA MET A 86 -24.28 24.72 -0.41
C MET A 86 -25.37 25.79 -0.61
N PHE A 87 -26.14 26.06 0.43
CA PHE A 87 -27.19 27.09 0.44
C PHE A 87 -26.73 28.26 1.30
N ILE A 88 -26.71 29.46 0.72
CA ILE A 88 -26.24 30.68 1.36
C ILE A 88 -27.36 31.73 1.33
N SER A 89 -27.57 32.43 2.45
CA SER A 89 -28.37 33.67 2.49
C SER A 89 -27.65 34.70 3.35
N LYS A 90 -27.66 35.97 2.93
CA LYS A 90 -27.05 37.09 3.70
C LYS A 90 -25.60 36.81 4.12
N GLY A 91 -24.82 36.22 3.20
CA GLY A 91 -23.41 35.86 3.40
C GLY A 91 -23.12 34.60 4.22
N LYS A 92 -24.12 33.97 4.84
CA LYS A 92 -23.96 32.79 5.72
C LYS A 92 -24.54 31.51 5.13
N MET A 93 -23.92 30.37 5.43
CA MET A 93 -24.43 29.05 5.08
C MET A 93 -25.68 28.75 5.91
N VAL A 94 -26.80 28.40 5.28
CA VAL A 94 -28.08 28.10 5.95
C VAL A 94 -28.51 26.65 5.82
N ASN A 95 -28.01 25.93 4.82
CA ASN A 95 -28.32 24.53 4.56
C ASN A 95 -27.24 23.93 3.65
N MET A 96 -27.15 22.60 3.58
CA MET A 96 -26.24 21.91 2.67
C MET A 96 -26.76 20.51 2.32
N MET A 97 -26.35 19.98 1.17
CA MET A 97 -26.68 18.62 0.75
C MET A 97 -25.51 18.02 -0.05
N PHE A 98 -25.20 16.77 0.23
CA PHE A 98 -24.27 15.95 -0.55
C PHE A 98 -25.00 15.05 -1.56
N GLY A 99 -24.37 14.78 -2.70
CA GLY A 99 -24.82 13.82 -3.71
C GLY A 99 -25.80 14.36 -4.75
N ALA A 100 -26.16 13.50 -5.72
CA ALA A 100 -26.94 13.85 -6.91
C ALA A 100 -28.47 13.59 -6.79
N ASP A 101 -29.06 13.84 -5.62
CA ASP A 101 -30.50 13.61 -5.37
C ASP A 101 -31.37 14.80 -5.81
N ALA A 102 -31.80 14.79 -7.08
CA ALA A 102 -32.66 15.84 -7.64
C ALA A 102 -33.97 16.08 -6.86
N PRO A 103 -34.72 15.05 -6.40
CA PRO A 103 -35.84 15.23 -5.48
C PRO A 103 -35.49 15.95 -4.16
N LYS A 104 -34.45 15.53 -3.43
CA LYS A 104 -33.98 16.17 -2.18
C LYS A 104 -33.58 17.62 -2.43
N LEU A 105 -32.79 17.88 -3.47
CA LEU A 105 -32.37 19.24 -3.84
C LEU A 105 -33.57 20.14 -4.17
N THR A 106 -34.53 19.65 -4.97
CA THR A 106 -35.75 20.40 -5.32
C THR A 106 -36.57 20.75 -4.07
N ARG A 107 -36.69 19.81 -3.13
CA ARG A 107 -37.40 20.04 -1.86
C ARG A 107 -36.69 21.11 -1.02
N LEU A 108 -35.39 20.96 -0.80
CA LEU A 108 -34.59 21.89 0.01
C LEU A 108 -34.59 23.31 -0.55
N ILE A 109 -34.46 23.49 -1.88
CA ILE A 109 -34.57 24.80 -2.54
C ILE A 109 -35.97 25.39 -2.32
N THR A 110 -37.03 24.59 -2.41
CA THR A 110 -38.41 25.03 -2.17
C THR A 110 -38.67 25.40 -0.70
N GLU A 111 -38.02 24.72 0.23
CA GLU A 111 -38.11 24.98 1.67
C GLU A 111 -37.34 26.24 2.07
N GLU A 112 -36.08 26.38 1.64
CA GLU A 112 -35.27 27.57 1.95
C GLU A 112 -35.73 28.84 1.22
N LEU A 113 -36.32 28.76 0.01
CA LEU A 113 -36.92 29.94 -0.64
C LEU A 113 -38.13 30.48 0.13
N LYS A 114 -38.94 29.62 0.75
CA LYS A 114 -40.05 30.05 1.61
C LYS A 114 -39.52 30.74 2.87
N LYS A 115 -38.44 30.21 3.46
CA LYS A 115 -37.77 30.86 4.60
C LYS A 115 -37.18 32.22 4.21
N GLU A 116 -36.62 32.35 3.00
CA GLU A 116 -36.12 33.64 2.50
C GLU A 116 -37.24 34.68 2.37
N GLN A 117 -38.38 34.28 1.80
CA GLN A 117 -39.56 35.15 1.66
C GLN A 117 -40.09 35.59 3.03
N LEU A 118 -40.24 34.66 3.98
CA LEU A 118 -40.65 34.97 5.36
C LEU A 118 -39.64 35.90 6.06
N ALA A 119 -38.34 35.74 5.81
CA ALA A 119 -37.28 36.59 6.34
C ALA A 119 -37.18 37.97 5.67
N GLN A 120 -37.77 38.15 4.48
CA GLN A 120 -37.98 39.47 3.85
C GLN A 120 -39.24 40.15 4.37
N ASP A 121 -40.30 39.38 4.65
CA ASP A 121 -41.52 39.85 5.33
C ASP A 121 -41.30 40.18 6.83
N GLY A 122 -40.06 40.08 7.33
CA GLY A 122 -39.68 40.40 8.70
C GLY A 122 -40.10 39.36 9.74
N GLN A 123 -40.47 38.15 9.33
CA GLN A 123 -40.85 37.06 10.22
C GLN A 123 -39.61 36.27 10.66
N SER A 124 -39.66 35.71 11.88
CA SER A 124 -38.60 34.83 12.37
C SER A 124 -38.60 33.51 11.62
N THR A 125 -37.42 33.00 11.27
CA THR A 125 -37.23 31.66 10.70
C THR A 125 -36.55 30.75 11.73
N ASP A 126 -36.52 29.45 11.43
CA ASP A 126 -35.86 28.37 12.18
C ASP A 126 -34.38 28.19 11.82
N ARG A 127 -33.82 29.08 10.98
CA ARG A 127 -32.47 28.94 10.42
C ARG A 127 -31.38 29.04 11.49
N THR A 128 -30.38 28.18 11.37
CA THR A 128 -29.11 28.17 12.12
C THR A 128 -27.96 28.59 11.19
N PRO A 129 -27.78 29.90 10.91
CA PRO A 129 -26.84 30.35 9.88
C PRO A 129 -25.38 30.29 10.35
N MET A 130 -24.60 29.39 9.74
CA MET A 130 -23.18 29.11 10.00
C MET A 130 -22.26 29.94 9.10
N GLU A 131 -20.97 30.05 9.43
CA GLU A 131 -19.97 30.51 8.45
C GLU A 131 -19.75 29.45 7.37
N VAL A 132 -19.39 29.89 6.16
CA VAL A 132 -19.03 29.00 5.03
C VAL A 132 -17.88 28.04 5.40
N THR A 133 -17.02 28.44 6.34
CA THR A 133 -15.88 27.65 6.83
C THR A 133 -16.23 26.67 7.95
N ASP A 134 -17.43 26.72 8.53
CA ASP A 134 -17.83 25.84 9.63
C ASP A 134 -18.33 24.49 9.10
N LEU A 135 -17.98 23.39 9.76
CA LEU A 135 -18.51 22.06 9.45
C LEU A 135 -19.93 21.91 10.00
N SER A 136 -20.87 21.60 9.11
CA SER A 136 -22.23 21.17 9.42
C SER A 136 -22.26 19.78 10.06
N ASP A 137 -23.35 19.43 10.74
CA ASP A 137 -23.44 18.15 11.46
C ASP A 137 -23.40 16.93 10.51
N GLU A 138 -23.96 17.03 9.30
CA GLU A 138 -23.86 15.98 8.26
C GLU A 138 -22.41 15.83 7.75
N GLU A 139 -21.61 16.91 7.69
CA GLU A 139 -20.18 16.80 7.36
C GLU A 139 -19.36 16.17 8.47
N ARG A 140 -19.62 16.50 9.74
CA ARG A 140 -18.89 15.95 10.89
C ARG A 140 -19.02 14.44 10.93
N VAL A 141 -20.26 13.94 10.88
CA VAL A 141 -20.54 12.49 10.85
C VAL A 141 -19.86 11.80 9.65
N ARG A 142 -19.81 12.44 8.48
CA ARG A 142 -19.09 11.90 7.30
C ARG A 142 -17.58 11.92 7.47
N TYR A 143 -17.02 12.96 8.08
CA TYR A 143 -15.59 13.09 8.39
C TYR A 143 -15.16 12.06 9.43
N ASP A 144 -15.86 11.98 10.56
CA ASP A 144 -15.56 11.07 11.67
C ASP A 144 -15.63 9.59 11.23
N ALA A 145 -16.60 9.26 10.37
CA ALA A 145 -16.71 7.94 9.74
C ALA A 145 -15.55 7.66 8.76
N ALA A 146 -15.21 8.62 7.90
CA ALA A 146 -14.11 8.46 6.94
C ALA A 146 -12.74 8.33 7.64
N GLU A 147 -12.49 9.13 8.68
CA GLU A 147 -11.26 9.03 9.49
C GLU A 147 -11.20 7.67 10.21
N SER A 148 -12.32 7.17 10.73
CA SER A 148 -12.36 5.88 11.41
C SER A 148 -12.14 4.70 10.46
N ILE A 149 -12.67 4.76 9.23
CA ILE A 149 -12.36 3.78 8.17
C ILE A 149 -10.86 3.85 7.80
N GLN A 150 -10.29 5.05 7.64
CA GLN A 150 -8.85 5.20 7.36
C GLN A 150 -7.96 4.72 8.51
N ARG A 151 -8.40 4.88 9.76
CA ARG A 151 -7.71 4.37 10.95
C ARG A 151 -7.72 2.84 10.97
N GLU A 152 -8.90 2.24 10.74
CA GLU A 152 -9.04 0.78 10.62
C GLU A 152 -8.19 0.18 9.50
N ILE A 153 -8.09 0.85 8.35
CA ILE A 153 -7.24 0.42 7.22
C ILE A 153 -5.77 0.46 7.64
N ARG A 154 -5.29 1.59 8.16
CA ARG A 154 -3.90 1.75 8.62
C ARG A 154 -3.54 0.74 9.71
N GLU A 155 -4.41 0.52 10.70
CA GLU A 155 -4.19 -0.48 11.75
C GLU A 155 -4.14 -1.92 11.21
N LYS A 156 -4.78 -2.22 10.07
CA LYS A 156 -4.70 -3.53 9.41
C LYS A 156 -3.39 -3.65 8.62
N GLU A 157 -2.96 -2.60 7.93
CA GLU A 157 -1.68 -2.50 7.21
C GLU A 157 -0.49 -2.61 8.18
N GLU A 158 -0.44 -1.77 9.23
CA GLU A 158 0.59 -1.80 10.27
C GLU A 158 0.67 -3.16 10.96
N ARG A 159 -0.47 -3.78 11.28
CA ARG A 159 -0.55 -5.12 11.87
C ARG A 159 -0.07 -6.22 10.91
N LYS A 160 -0.31 -6.09 9.60
CA LYS A 160 0.24 -7.00 8.59
C LYS A 160 1.76 -6.87 8.52
N ILE A 161 2.27 -5.65 8.36
CA ILE A 161 3.71 -5.37 8.27
C ILE A 161 4.44 -5.88 9.52
N ALA A 162 3.89 -5.64 10.71
CA ALA A 162 4.45 -6.13 11.96
C ALA A 162 4.45 -7.67 12.05
N LYS A 163 3.39 -8.34 11.58
CA LYS A 163 3.32 -9.82 11.51
C LYS A 163 4.35 -10.39 10.53
N GLU A 164 4.46 -9.82 9.34
CA GLU A 164 5.37 -10.28 8.30
C GLU A 164 6.85 -10.09 8.70
N LEU A 165 7.15 -8.94 9.32
CA LEU A 165 8.46 -8.68 9.93
C LEU A 165 8.79 -9.70 11.03
N LEU A 166 7.83 -10.01 11.91
CA LEU A 166 8.00 -11.01 12.98
C LEU A 166 8.24 -12.41 12.39
N GLU A 167 7.40 -12.87 11.47
CA GLU A 167 7.54 -14.19 10.82
C GLU A 167 8.89 -14.32 10.09
N ARG A 168 9.35 -13.26 9.41
CA ARG A 168 10.68 -13.22 8.78
C ARG A 168 11.81 -13.26 9.81
N ARG A 169 11.74 -12.46 10.87
CA ARG A 169 12.78 -12.42 11.92
C ARG A 169 12.87 -13.74 12.69
N THR A 170 11.76 -14.36 13.06
CA THR A 170 11.75 -15.68 13.71
C THR A 170 12.40 -16.73 12.82
N LYS A 171 12.03 -16.77 11.52
CA LYS A 171 12.62 -17.70 10.55
C LYS A 171 14.13 -17.49 10.36
N GLU A 172 14.61 -16.25 10.42
CA GLU A 172 16.05 -15.93 10.39
C GLU A 172 16.74 -16.43 11.66
N CYS A 173 16.16 -16.21 12.84
CA CYS A 173 16.67 -16.76 14.11
C CYS A 173 16.72 -18.30 14.09
N ASP A 174 15.66 -18.98 13.68
CA ASP A 174 15.61 -20.44 13.54
C ASP A 174 16.72 -20.97 12.62
N THR A 175 16.95 -20.28 11.50
CA THR A 175 17.97 -20.64 10.50
C THR A 175 19.37 -20.46 11.07
N ILE A 176 19.63 -19.36 11.80
CA ILE A 176 20.89 -19.13 12.51
C ILE A 176 21.11 -20.21 13.57
N LEU A 177 20.16 -20.40 14.50
CA LEU A 177 20.27 -21.35 15.61
C LEU A 177 20.51 -22.79 15.16
N THR A 178 19.84 -23.21 14.08
CA THR A 178 20.02 -24.55 13.50
C THR A 178 21.44 -24.77 12.95
N ASN A 179 22.08 -23.73 12.41
CA ASN A 179 23.39 -23.84 11.75
C ASN A 179 24.57 -23.51 12.67
N VAL A 180 24.39 -22.68 13.71
CA VAL A 180 25.45 -22.30 14.66
C VAL A 180 25.15 -22.65 16.14
N PRO A 181 24.58 -23.83 16.48
CA PRO A 181 24.09 -24.14 17.83
C PRO A 181 25.19 -24.18 18.91
N ASN A 182 26.44 -24.43 18.51
CA ASN A 182 27.61 -24.50 19.40
C ASN A 182 28.18 -23.12 19.78
N PHE A 183 27.51 -22.02 19.41
CA PHE A 183 27.92 -20.65 19.69
C PHE A 183 26.94 -19.93 20.63
N GLY A 184 27.51 -19.16 21.53
CA GLY A 184 26.78 -18.30 22.48
C GLY A 184 27.44 -16.93 22.58
N ILE A 185 26.76 -15.99 23.21
CA ILE A 185 27.21 -14.60 23.28
C ILE A 185 26.95 -14.01 24.66
N VAL A 186 27.91 -13.21 25.14
CA VAL A 186 27.83 -12.50 26.42
C VAL A 186 28.17 -11.03 26.18
N LEU A 187 27.39 -10.13 26.77
CA LEU A 187 27.59 -8.68 26.74
C LEU A 187 28.23 -8.23 28.05
N ILE A 188 29.39 -7.58 27.95
CA ILE A 188 30.07 -6.91 29.05
C ILE A 188 29.81 -5.41 28.92
N PHE A 189 29.20 -4.82 29.96
CA PHE A 189 28.90 -3.39 30.00
C PHE A 189 30.17 -2.55 30.19
N PRO A 190 30.17 -1.26 29.84
CA PRO A 190 31.39 -0.44 29.88
C PRO A 190 32.05 -0.37 31.26
N SER A 191 31.26 -0.37 32.33
CA SER A 191 31.75 -0.39 33.71
C SER A 191 32.63 -1.61 34.01
N ALA A 192 32.35 -2.77 33.39
CA ALA A 192 33.06 -4.03 33.60
C ALA A 192 34.26 -4.28 32.68
N LYS A 193 34.52 -3.38 31.72
CA LYS A 193 35.49 -3.54 30.61
C LYS A 193 36.91 -3.96 31.00
N ASP A 194 37.34 -3.65 32.21
CA ASP A 194 38.69 -3.95 32.71
C ASP A 194 38.75 -5.17 33.65
N LYS A 195 37.66 -5.53 34.34
CA LYS A 195 37.61 -6.64 35.31
C LYS A 195 37.20 -7.99 34.70
N TYR A 196 36.35 -7.99 33.66
CA TYR A 196 35.71 -9.23 33.19
C TYR A 196 36.69 -10.35 32.81
N LYS A 197 37.90 -10.00 32.36
CA LYS A 197 38.93 -10.96 31.96
C LYS A 197 39.52 -11.73 33.13
N GLU A 198 39.70 -11.08 34.28
CA GLU A 198 40.23 -11.72 35.48
C GLU A 198 39.20 -12.65 36.11
N VAL A 199 37.90 -12.33 35.98
CA VAL A 199 36.79 -13.15 36.48
C VAL A 199 36.49 -14.34 35.55
N LEU A 200 36.38 -14.12 34.23
CA LEU A 200 35.90 -15.15 33.30
C LEU A 200 36.97 -16.17 32.87
N HIS A 201 38.28 -15.88 33.01
CA HIS A 201 39.34 -16.72 32.43
C HIS A 201 39.26 -18.19 32.90
N ASP A 202 39.30 -18.43 34.21
CA ASP A 202 39.32 -19.79 34.77
C ASP A 202 37.92 -20.42 34.74
N ILE A 203 36.87 -19.60 34.87
CA ILE A 203 35.46 -20.04 34.93
C ILE A 203 34.96 -20.56 33.56
N LEU A 204 35.45 -20.00 32.44
CA LEU A 204 35.12 -20.49 31.10
C LEU A 204 35.63 -21.93 30.87
N ASP A 205 36.86 -22.24 31.30
CA ASP A 205 37.43 -23.58 31.20
C ASP A 205 36.66 -24.59 32.08
N GLU A 206 36.22 -24.19 33.28
CA GLU A 206 35.37 -25.02 34.16
C GLU A 206 33.96 -25.25 33.57
N ALA A 207 33.39 -24.24 32.90
CA ALA A 207 32.10 -24.33 32.20
C ALA A 207 32.17 -25.08 30.86
N GLY A 208 33.37 -25.48 30.41
CA GLY A 208 33.55 -26.16 29.11
C GLY A 208 33.37 -25.24 27.90
N LEU A 209 33.60 -23.93 28.07
CA LEU A 209 33.41 -22.89 27.06
C LEU A 209 34.75 -22.23 26.68
N VAL A 210 34.88 -21.82 25.42
CA VAL A 210 36.07 -21.13 24.90
C VAL A 210 35.68 -19.76 24.34
N LEU A 211 36.37 -18.71 24.76
CA LEU A 211 36.26 -17.38 24.15
C LEU A 211 36.90 -17.39 22.75
N GLN A 212 36.10 -17.29 21.69
CA GLN A 212 36.58 -17.30 20.31
C GLN A 212 36.88 -15.89 19.77
N GLN A 213 36.07 -14.89 20.12
CA GLN A 213 36.21 -13.52 19.60
C GLN A 213 35.66 -12.49 20.61
N THR A 214 36.15 -11.25 20.52
CA THR A 214 35.64 -10.11 21.30
C THR A 214 35.52 -8.91 20.39
N GLU A 215 34.32 -8.34 20.29
CA GLU A 215 34.06 -7.11 19.54
C GLU A 215 33.71 -5.96 20.48
N LYS A 216 34.16 -4.74 20.15
CA LYS A 216 33.94 -3.52 20.95
C LYS A 216 33.07 -2.53 20.22
N VAL A 217 31.79 -2.49 20.59
CA VAL A 217 30.72 -1.84 19.85
C VAL A 217 30.23 -0.63 20.63
N GLN A 218 29.98 0.49 19.94
CA GLN A 218 29.18 1.57 20.52
C GLN A 218 27.73 1.24 20.21
N LEU A 219 26.88 1.18 21.22
CA LEU A 219 25.46 0.92 21.03
C LEU A 219 24.74 2.24 20.72
N ASP A 220 23.67 2.14 19.95
CA ASP A 220 22.69 3.21 19.72
C ASP A 220 21.27 2.67 19.91
N GLU A 221 20.28 3.56 19.93
CA GLU A 221 18.88 3.25 20.17
C GLU A 221 18.32 2.21 19.17
N ASN A 222 18.76 2.23 17.91
CA ASN A 222 18.30 1.27 16.89
C ASN A 222 18.91 -0.11 17.11
N ILE A 223 20.20 -0.17 17.45
CA ILE A 223 20.90 -1.43 17.77
C ILE A 223 20.27 -2.08 19.01
N LEU A 224 19.92 -1.28 20.03
CA LEU A 224 19.23 -1.76 21.22
C LEU A 224 17.80 -2.21 20.90
N GLN A 225 17.06 -1.48 20.06
CA GLN A 225 15.72 -1.88 19.62
C GLN A 225 15.71 -3.16 18.76
N GLU A 226 16.71 -3.39 17.90
CA GLU A 226 16.82 -4.67 17.18
C GLU A 226 17.24 -5.79 18.13
N LEU A 227 18.23 -5.58 19.00
CA LEU A 227 18.68 -6.57 19.99
C LEU A 227 17.54 -7.02 20.93
N CYS A 228 16.74 -6.09 21.44
CA CYS A 228 15.64 -6.37 22.35
C CYS A 228 14.31 -6.77 21.65
N TYR A 229 14.26 -6.88 20.31
CA TYR A 229 13.01 -7.12 19.58
C TYR A 229 12.24 -8.39 20.00
N PHE A 230 12.96 -9.41 20.49
CA PHE A 230 12.39 -10.66 21.02
C PHE A 230 12.38 -10.74 22.56
N ALA A 231 12.93 -9.74 23.25
CA ALA A 231 12.90 -9.68 24.70
C ALA A 231 11.49 -9.31 25.19
N LYS A 232 11.13 -9.79 26.38
CA LYS A 232 9.96 -9.29 27.13
C LYS A 232 10.33 -8.01 27.88
N TYR A 233 9.32 -7.28 28.34
CA TYR A 233 9.49 -6.05 29.13
C TYR A 233 10.29 -6.25 30.43
N ASP A 234 10.26 -7.46 31.02
CA ASP A 234 11.07 -7.86 32.18
C ASP A 234 12.48 -8.38 31.84
N GLU A 235 12.80 -8.47 30.55
CA GLU A 235 14.08 -8.93 29.97
C GLU A 235 14.87 -7.80 29.26
N GLU A 236 14.22 -6.66 29.00
CA GLU A 236 14.81 -5.43 28.47
C GLU A 236 15.82 -4.78 29.45
N PHE A 237 16.70 -3.91 28.93
CA PHE A 237 17.60 -3.11 29.76
C PHE A 237 16.83 -2.00 30.48
N PRO A 238 16.86 -1.90 31.83
CA PRO A 238 16.23 -0.79 32.54
C PRO A 238 16.87 0.56 32.16
N GLU A 239 16.10 1.65 32.24
CA GLU A 239 16.49 2.98 31.76
C GLU A 239 17.88 3.44 32.24
N ASP A 240 18.22 3.18 33.50
CA ASP A 240 19.52 3.57 34.08
C ASP A 240 20.73 2.80 33.56
N TYR A 241 20.52 1.70 32.84
CA TYR A 241 21.55 0.99 32.09
C TYR A 241 21.65 1.47 30.64
N LEU A 242 20.58 2.01 30.06
CA LEU A 242 20.59 2.55 28.69
C LEU A 242 21.57 3.71 28.59
N GLU A 243 21.60 4.61 29.58
CA GLU A 243 22.56 5.72 29.62
C GLU A 243 24.03 5.24 29.56
N ASP A 244 24.40 4.24 30.39
CA ASP A 244 25.74 3.66 30.41
C ASP A 244 26.09 2.96 29.07
N LEU A 245 25.15 2.19 28.51
CA LEU A 245 25.31 1.42 27.27
C LEU A 245 25.46 2.34 26.04
N LEU A 246 24.77 3.49 26.03
CA LEU A 246 24.83 4.50 24.98
C LEU A 246 26.06 5.43 25.12
N ALA A 247 26.57 5.65 26.33
CA ALA A 247 27.68 6.57 26.60
C ALA A 247 29.07 6.01 26.24
N GLU A 248 29.32 4.71 26.44
CA GLU A 248 30.63 4.08 26.23
C GLU A 248 30.56 2.75 25.46
N LYS A 249 31.71 2.29 24.94
CA LYS A 249 31.78 1.04 24.18
C LYS A 249 31.67 -0.19 25.06
N SER A 250 30.57 -0.92 24.88
CA SER A 250 30.38 -2.27 25.42
C SER A 250 31.25 -3.30 24.68
N ALA A 251 31.46 -4.46 25.28
CA ALA A 251 32.22 -5.55 24.69
C ALA A 251 31.38 -6.83 24.58
N PHE A 252 31.15 -7.32 23.36
CA PHE A 252 30.50 -8.60 23.10
C PHE A 252 31.54 -9.71 23.01
N LEU A 253 31.28 -10.83 23.67
CA LEU A 253 32.13 -12.01 23.73
C LEU A 253 31.45 -13.15 22.98
N LEU A 254 32.09 -13.68 21.93
CA LEU A 254 31.66 -14.89 21.24
C LEU A 254 32.23 -16.11 21.98
N LEU A 255 31.36 -16.88 22.60
CA LEU A 255 31.69 -18.13 23.29
C LEU A 255 31.36 -19.33 22.41
N LYS A 256 32.08 -20.43 22.62
CA LYS A 256 31.90 -21.68 21.87
C LYS A 256 32.11 -22.90 22.77
N VAL A 257 31.32 -23.96 22.57
CA VAL A 257 31.52 -25.26 23.25
C VAL A 257 32.93 -25.80 22.99
N ALA A 258 33.66 -26.15 24.06
CA ALA A 258 34.97 -26.77 23.96
C ALA A 258 34.87 -28.18 23.36
N ALA A 259 35.82 -28.59 22.51
CA ALA A 259 35.78 -29.87 21.77
C ALA A 259 35.94 -31.16 22.62
N ARG A 260 35.71 -31.07 23.93
CA ARG A 260 35.68 -32.17 24.92
C ARG A 260 34.59 -31.99 25.98
N ALA A 261 33.84 -30.88 25.95
CA ALA A 261 32.70 -30.66 26.82
C ALA A 261 31.45 -31.35 26.22
N ASP A 262 30.60 -31.87 27.10
CA ASP A 262 29.34 -32.53 26.75
C ASP A 262 28.21 -31.60 27.19
N ILE A 263 27.86 -30.66 26.31
CA ILE A 263 26.91 -29.56 26.56
C ILE A 263 25.74 -29.74 25.60
N GLU A 264 24.58 -30.13 26.12
CA GLU A 264 23.35 -30.29 25.32
C GLU A 264 22.75 -28.93 24.92
N ASP A 265 22.83 -27.93 25.80
CA ASP A 265 22.41 -26.56 25.55
C ASP A 265 23.47 -25.57 26.06
N ILE A 266 23.98 -24.74 25.15
CA ILE A 266 24.99 -23.70 25.46
C ILE A 266 24.36 -22.49 26.17
N ASP A 267 23.07 -22.20 25.97
CA ASP A 267 22.40 -21.09 26.65
C ASP A 267 22.25 -21.43 28.13
N ASP A 268 21.79 -22.64 28.44
CA ASP A 268 21.69 -23.14 29.81
C ASP A 268 23.06 -23.14 30.51
N ALA A 269 24.12 -23.54 29.80
CA ALA A 269 25.49 -23.49 30.32
C ALA A 269 25.97 -22.06 30.61
N ILE A 270 25.76 -21.10 29.69
CA ILE A 270 26.17 -19.70 29.87
C ILE A 270 25.34 -19.02 30.97
N LEU A 271 24.02 -19.23 31.02
CA LEU A 271 23.15 -18.67 32.06
C LEU A 271 23.49 -19.24 33.44
N THR A 272 23.79 -20.54 33.54
CA THR A 272 24.28 -21.17 34.78
C THR A 272 25.65 -20.62 35.19
N MET A 273 26.57 -20.43 34.24
CA MET A 273 27.90 -19.86 34.50
C MET A 273 27.80 -18.40 35.00
N VAL A 274 26.95 -17.59 34.38
CA VAL A 274 26.87 -16.15 34.67
C VAL A 274 26.03 -15.85 35.92
N TYR A 275 24.86 -16.46 36.07
CA TYR A 275 23.89 -16.15 37.12
C TYR A 275 23.76 -17.24 38.20
N GLY A 276 24.31 -18.44 37.99
CA GLY A 276 24.11 -19.58 38.88
C GLY A 276 22.75 -20.24 38.70
N SER A 277 22.21 -20.81 39.78
CA SER A 277 20.99 -21.62 39.80
C SER A 277 19.75 -20.86 39.36
N SER A 278 19.71 -19.55 39.62
CA SER A 278 18.62 -18.66 39.21
C SER A 278 18.56 -18.41 37.70
N LYS A 279 19.69 -18.51 36.97
CA LYS A 279 19.78 -18.33 35.50
C LYS A 279 19.28 -16.97 34.97
N HIS A 280 19.01 -15.99 35.84
CA HIS A 280 18.55 -14.65 35.48
C HIS A 280 19.23 -13.57 36.33
N PRO A 281 19.32 -12.31 35.86
CA PRO A 281 19.75 -11.18 36.69
C PRO A 281 18.90 -11.04 37.97
N PRO A 282 19.47 -10.68 39.13
CA PRO A 282 20.88 -10.34 39.40
C PRO A 282 21.78 -11.54 39.76
N GLY A 283 21.30 -12.78 39.62
CA GLY A 283 22.06 -13.99 39.93
C GLY A 283 22.25 -14.32 41.41
N ASP A 284 22.67 -15.58 41.64
CA ASP A 284 22.98 -16.18 42.94
C ASP A 284 24.12 -15.42 43.66
N PRO A 285 24.19 -15.42 45.01
CA PRO A 285 25.15 -14.57 45.76
C PRO A 285 26.63 -14.73 45.42
N GLU A 286 27.06 -15.89 44.91
CA GLU A 286 28.46 -16.20 44.59
C GLU A 286 28.72 -16.37 43.07
N CYS A 287 27.80 -15.91 42.20
CA CYS A 287 27.95 -16.04 40.74
C CYS A 287 28.87 -14.98 40.10
N VAL A 288 29.18 -15.16 38.82
CA VAL A 288 29.95 -14.21 38.00
C VAL A 288 29.28 -12.84 37.93
N ALA A 289 27.96 -12.77 37.79
CA ALA A 289 27.23 -11.50 37.73
C ALA A 289 27.45 -10.66 39.00
N ARG A 290 27.41 -11.29 40.18
CA ARG A 290 27.72 -10.64 41.48
C ARG A 290 29.18 -10.22 41.58
N SER A 291 30.10 -11.00 41.01
CA SER A 291 31.53 -10.64 40.92
C SER A 291 31.81 -9.48 39.96
N LEU A 292 30.85 -9.13 39.09
CA LEU A 292 30.90 -8.03 38.13
C LEU A 292 29.85 -6.93 38.44
N ILE A 293 29.36 -6.83 39.67
CA ILE A 293 28.57 -5.67 40.10
C ILE A 293 29.48 -4.42 40.22
N PHE A 294 28.92 -3.30 39.81
CA PHE A 294 29.46 -1.96 40.00
C PHE A 294 28.51 -1.16 40.87
N VAL A 295 29.07 -0.36 41.77
CA VAL A 295 28.28 0.52 42.64
C VAL A 295 28.41 1.93 42.07
N GLU A 296 27.28 2.51 41.75
CA GLU A 296 27.15 3.89 41.30
C GLU A 296 27.28 4.81 42.51
N GLU A 297 28.24 5.74 42.48
CA GLU A 297 28.50 6.68 43.57
C GLU A 297 27.92 8.07 43.24
N ASP A 298 27.33 8.74 44.22
CA ASP A 298 26.81 10.11 44.04
C ASP A 298 27.93 11.18 44.01
N ILE A 299 27.52 12.45 43.88
CA ILE A 299 28.41 13.61 43.85
C ILE A 299 29.19 13.82 45.17
N GLU A 300 28.80 13.12 46.25
CA GLU A 300 29.50 13.11 47.55
C GLU A 300 30.34 11.84 47.78
N GLY A 301 30.32 10.88 46.85
CA GLY A 301 30.99 9.59 46.95
C GLY A 301 30.23 8.54 47.77
N GLN A 302 28.91 8.67 47.92
CA GLN A 302 28.07 7.71 48.62
C GLN A 302 27.48 6.67 47.64
N PRO A 303 27.41 5.38 48.00
CA PRO A 303 26.89 4.34 47.12
C PRO A 303 25.35 4.45 46.96
N VAL A 304 24.89 4.66 45.72
CA VAL A 304 23.49 4.88 45.35
C VAL A 304 22.81 3.59 44.89
N LYS A 305 23.44 2.86 43.95
CA LYS A 305 22.80 1.72 43.27
C LYS A 305 23.83 0.65 42.87
N GLU A 306 23.43 -0.62 42.95
CA GLU A 306 24.18 -1.74 42.35
C GLU A 306 23.71 -1.95 40.90
N LYS A 307 24.64 -1.85 39.94
CA LYS A 307 24.43 -2.18 38.52
C LYS A 307 25.21 -3.44 38.15
N ASN A 308 24.56 -4.39 37.46
CA ASN A 308 25.25 -5.58 36.92
C ASN A 308 26.17 -5.18 35.75
N GLY A 309 27.41 -5.67 35.71
CA GLY A 309 28.35 -5.40 34.62
C GLY A 309 28.30 -6.38 33.44
N ILE A 310 27.38 -7.34 33.46
CA ILE A 310 27.32 -8.47 32.52
C ILE A 310 25.87 -8.88 32.23
N TRP A 311 25.58 -9.12 30.95
CA TRP A 311 24.29 -9.56 30.44
C TRP A 311 24.45 -10.74 29.48
N VAL A 312 23.48 -11.64 29.51
CA VAL A 312 23.36 -12.79 28.60
C VAL A 312 21.98 -12.70 27.94
N PRO A 313 21.84 -12.98 26.63
CA PRO A 313 20.53 -13.12 26.02
C PRO A 313 19.64 -14.10 26.80
N PRO A 314 18.41 -13.68 27.20
CA PRO A 314 17.52 -14.53 27.99
C PRO A 314 16.80 -15.58 27.14
N THR A 315 16.79 -15.44 25.81
CA THR A 315 16.17 -16.39 24.88
C THR A 315 17.07 -16.71 23.68
N PRO A 316 16.88 -17.87 23.01
CA PRO A 316 17.63 -18.22 21.80
C PRO A 316 17.46 -17.21 20.65
N GLU A 317 16.29 -16.58 20.51
CA GLU A 317 16.00 -15.60 19.47
C GLU A 317 16.78 -14.30 19.70
N VAL A 318 16.87 -13.84 20.95
CA VAL A 318 17.72 -12.70 21.35
C VAL A 318 19.20 -13.05 21.13
N ARG A 319 19.64 -14.29 21.43
CA ARG A 319 20.99 -14.77 21.08
C ARG A 319 21.24 -14.72 19.58
N ALA A 320 20.34 -15.25 18.76
CA ALA A 320 20.49 -15.30 17.32
C ALA A 320 20.59 -13.89 16.71
N THR A 321 19.77 -12.97 17.21
CA THR A 321 19.79 -11.54 16.85
C THR A 321 21.12 -10.89 17.25
N ALA A 322 21.61 -11.14 18.46
CA ALA A 322 22.90 -10.62 18.92
C ALA A 322 24.10 -11.21 18.15
N LEU A 323 24.05 -12.50 17.78
CA LEU A 323 25.06 -13.13 16.90
C LEU A 323 25.05 -12.50 15.50
N LYS A 324 23.86 -12.26 14.92
CA LYS A 324 23.68 -11.55 13.64
C LYS A 324 24.29 -10.14 13.67
N LEU A 325 23.98 -9.36 14.70
CA LEU A 325 24.42 -7.97 14.84
C LEU A 325 25.94 -7.85 15.05
N PHE A 326 26.50 -8.63 15.98
CA PHE A 326 27.86 -8.40 16.47
C PHE A 326 28.90 -9.39 15.93
N PHE A 327 28.48 -10.53 15.37
CA PHE A 327 29.36 -11.53 14.76
C PHE A 327 28.91 -11.97 13.35
N PRO A 328 28.63 -11.03 12.41
CA PRO A 328 28.08 -11.37 11.09
C PRO A 328 28.92 -12.37 10.28
N LYS A 329 30.24 -12.43 10.50
CA LYS A 329 31.13 -13.45 9.89
C LYS A 329 30.78 -14.90 10.25
N VAL A 330 29.96 -15.11 11.28
CA VAL A 330 29.49 -16.43 11.75
C VAL A 330 28.08 -16.74 11.22
N THR A 331 27.28 -15.71 10.89
CA THR A 331 25.85 -15.84 10.59
C THR A 331 25.46 -15.43 9.16
N GLN A 332 26.29 -14.69 8.43
CA GLN A 332 25.96 -14.08 7.13
C GLN A 332 25.48 -15.06 6.05
N GLU A 333 25.92 -16.33 6.11
CA GLU A 333 25.53 -17.39 5.17
C GLU A 333 24.12 -17.94 5.46
N PHE A 334 23.52 -17.52 6.58
CA PHE A 334 22.21 -17.93 7.08
C PHE A 334 21.21 -16.77 7.21
N HIS A 335 21.62 -15.54 6.86
CA HIS A 335 20.73 -14.38 6.84
C HIS A 335 19.69 -14.52 5.72
N ILE A 336 18.47 -14.06 5.97
CA ILE A 336 17.42 -14.03 4.96
C ILE A 336 17.56 -12.70 4.20
N PRO A 337 17.88 -12.70 2.89
CA PRO A 337 18.00 -11.47 2.11
C PRO A 337 16.75 -10.60 2.26
N ASP A 338 16.93 -9.28 2.25
CA ASP A 338 15.80 -8.38 2.13
C ASP A 338 15.09 -8.63 0.79
N PRO A 339 13.74 -8.64 0.77
CA PRO A 339 13.02 -8.67 -0.50
C PRO A 339 13.43 -7.44 -1.31
N GLU A 340 13.68 -7.61 -2.62
CA GLU A 340 13.95 -6.46 -3.47
C GLU A 340 12.79 -5.46 -3.34
N PRO A 341 13.07 -4.15 -3.14
CA PRO A 341 12.01 -3.16 -3.04
C PRO A 341 11.22 -3.16 -4.34
N GLU A 342 9.89 -3.32 -4.22
CA GLU A 342 8.97 -3.25 -5.35
C GLU A 342 9.26 -1.96 -6.14
N PRO A 343 9.60 -2.05 -7.43
CA PRO A 343 9.99 -0.87 -8.18
C PRO A 343 8.82 0.10 -8.33
N GLU A 344 9.15 1.40 -8.43
CA GLU A 344 8.18 2.43 -8.79
C GLU A 344 7.40 1.99 -10.04
N HIS A 345 6.08 2.14 -10.01
CA HIS A 345 5.19 1.69 -11.07
C HIS A 345 3.99 2.64 -11.23
N ILE A 346 3.24 2.45 -12.32
CA ILE A 346 2.01 3.17 -12.65
C ILE A 346 0.99 2.21 -13.27
N ALA A 347 -0.29 2.55 -13.15
CA ALA A 347 -1.34 1.92 -13.94
C ALA A 347 -1.37 2.54 -15.34
N VAL A 348 -1.51 1.71 -16.37
CA VAL A 348 -1.78 2.13 -17.75
C VAL A 348 -3.01 1.38 -18.25
N VAL A 349 -3.97 2.11 -18.82
CA VAL A 349 -5.31 1.59 -19.14
C VAL A 349 -5.64 1.78 -20.61
N PHE A 350 -5.89 0.66 -21.30
CA PHE A 350 -6.29 0.61 -22.71
C PHE A 350 -7.71 0.04 -22.86
N PRO A 351 -8.45 0.41 -23.93
CA PRO A 351 -9.65 -0.33 -24.29
C PRO A 351 -9.27 -1.69 -24.89
N LEU A 352 -10.09 -2.72 -24.69
CA LEU A 352 -9.84 -4.06 -25.22
C LEU A 352 -9.58 -4.10 -26.74
N ASN A 353 -10.13 -3.16 -27.52
CA ASN A 353 -9.93 -3.11 -28.97
C ASN A 353 -8.55 -2.59 -29.41
N LYS A 354 -7.66 -2.20 -28.48
CA LYS A 354 -6.23 -1.94 -28.75
C LYS A 354 -5.32 -3.10 -28.31
N LYS A 355 -5.87 -4.26 -27.89
CA LYS A 355 -5.06 -5.40 -27.38
C LYS A 355 -3.94 -5.80 -28.34
N ASP A 356 -4.23 -5.79 -29.64
CA ASP A 356 -3.33 -6.23 -30.70
C ASP A 356 -2.18 -5.24 -30.97
N GLU A 357 -2.32 -3.99 -30.55
CA GLU A 357 -1.24 -2.99 -30.53
C GLU A 357 -0.42 -3.06 -29.23
N VAL A 358 -1.08 -3.38 -28.10
CA VAL A 358 -0.51 -3.33 -26.75
C VAL A 358 0.33 -4.59 -26.44
N PHE A 359 -0.12 -5.77 -26.85
CA PHE A 359 0.56 -7.05 -26.56
C PHE A 359 1.99 -7.12 -27.14
N PRO A 360 2.27 -6.70 -28.40
CA PRO A 360 3.65 -6.64 -28.91
C PRO A 360 4.60 -5.78 -28.05
N ILE A 361 4.13 -4.67 -27.48
CA ILE A 361 4.95 -3.83 -26.59
C ILE A 361 5.16 -4.52 -25.23
N MET A 362 4.16 -5.26 -24.72
CA MET A 362 4.35 -6.10 -23.53
C MET A 362 5.42 -7.17 -23.76
N HIS A 363 5.46 -7.80 -24.94
CA HIS A 363 6.47 -8.80 -25.30
C HIS A 363 7.86 -8.19 -25.55
N GLN A 364 7.95 -6.90 -25.91
CA GLN A 364 9.21 -6.16 -25.98
C GLN A 364 9.79 -5.83 -24.59
N PHE A 365 8.93 -5.66 -23.57
CA PHE A 365 9.31 -5.22 -22.23
C PHE A 365 8.77 -6.13 -21.09
N PRO A 366 8.92 -7.47 -21.14
CA PRO A 366 8.24 -8.39 -20.21
C PRO A 366 8.61 -8.12 -18.75
N ASN A 367 9.89 -7.88 -18.47
CA ASN A 367 10.40 -7.54 -17.14
C ASN A 367 9.93 -6.17 -16.58
N GLU A 368 9.24 -5.35 -17.39
CA GLU A 368 8.63 -4.09 -16.95
C GLU A 368 7.11 -4.24 -16.75
N ILE A 369 6.47 -5.31 -17.25
CA ILE A 369 5.05 -5.60 -17.01
C ILE A 369 4.97 -6.39 -15.70
N MET A 370 4.64 -5.72 -14.61
CA MET A 370 4.58 -6.36 -13.30
C MET A 370 3.33 -7.20 -13.13
N LYS A 371 2.18 -6.69 -13.63
CA LYS A 371 0.87 -7.37 -13.59
C LYS A 371 -0.01 -6.98 -14.78
N ARG A 372 -0.90 -7.86 -15.23
CA ARG A 372 -1.88 -7.59 -16.30
C ARG A 372 -3.28 -8.10 -15.96
N GLY A 373 -4.34 -7.38 -16.35
CA GLY A 373 -5.71 -7.87 -16.17
C GLY A 373 -6.78 -7.12 -16.94
N PHE A 374 -7.97 -7.72 -17.03
CA PHE A 374 -9.15 -7.18 -17.72
C PHE A 374 -10.21 -6.74 -16.73
N PHE A 375 -10.67 -5.49 -16.85
CA PHE A 375 -11.50 -4.82 -15.86
C PHE A 375 -12.76 -4.20 -16.48
N SER A 376 -13.79 -3.98 -15.66
CA SER A 376 -15.06 -3.38 -16.09
C SER A 376 -14.93 -1.93 -16.58
N THR A 377 -14.00 -1.18 -15.99
CA THR A 377 -13.96 0.29 -15.96
C THR A 377 -12.52 0.76 -15.72
N GLU A 378 -12.23 1.97 -16.22
CA GLU A 378 -10.95 2.67 -16.10
C GLU A 378 -10.74 3.38 -14.76
N ASN A 379 -11.81 3.58 -13.96
CA ASN A 379 -11.74 4.18 -12.63
C ASN A 379 -11.42 3.10 -11.58
N ALA A 380 -10.26 3.20 -10.92
CA ALA A 380 -9.82 2.29 -9.86
C ALA A 380 -10.73 2.22 -8.62
N GLU A 381 -11.68 3.16 -8.43
CA GLU A 381 -12.63 3.13 -7.30
C GLU A 381 -13.88 2.27 -7.57
N ASP A 382 -14.38 2.28 -8.80
CA ASP A 382 -15.60 1.59 -9.22
C ASP A 382 -15.28 0.46 -10.23
N THR A 383 -14.21 -0.29 -9.99
CA THR A 383 -13.73 -1.34 -10.89
C THR A 383 -13.92 -2.75 -10.35
N ARG A 384 -14.10 -3.69 -11.28
CA ARG A 384 -14.20 -5.13 -11.02
C ARG A 384 -13.33 -5.87 -12.03
N LEU A 385 -12.47 -6.75 -11.52
CA LEU A 385 -11.76 -7.74 -12.33
C LEU A 385 -12.76 -8.65 -13.04
N ILE A 386 -12.64 -8.73 -14.36
CA ILE A 386 -13.43 -9.59 -15.24
C ILE A 386 -12.63 -10.88 -15.52
N ALA A 387 -11.35 -10.77 -15.85
CA ALA A 387 -10.45 -11.88 -16.17
C ALA A 387 -8.98 -11.47 -15.96
N LYS A 388 -8.08 -12.42 -15.70
CA LYS A 388 -6.62 -12.17 -15.69
C LYS A 388 -6.00 -12.25 -17.10
N SER A 389 -6.35 -13.27 -17.87
CA SER A 389 -5.80 -13.53 -19.22
C SER A 389 -6.86 -13.46 -20.32
N LEU A 390 -6.42 -13.35 -21.59
CA LEU A 390 -7.31 -13.31 -22.75
C LEU A 390 -8.12 -14.62 -22.85
N LYS A 391 -7.45 -15.77 -22.67
CA LYS A 391 -8.06 -17.10 -22.61
C LYS A 391 -9.10 -17.24 -21.50
N GLN A 392 -9.00 -16.50 -20.38
CA GLN A 392 -10.08 -16.43 -19.39
C GLN A 392 -11.25 -15.55 -19.89
N LEU A 393 -10.96 -14.37 -20.44
CA LEU A 393 -11.95 -13.40 -20.93
C LEU A 393 -12.84 -13.94 -22.06
N GLU A 394 -12.29 -14.78 -22.93
CA GLU A 394 -13.03 -15.41 -24.04
C GLU A 394 -13.91 -16.58 -23.60
N LYS A 395 -13.55 -17.26 -22.51
CA LYS A 395 -14.34 -18.37 -21.92
C LYS A 395 -15.53 -17.87 -21.08
N LEU A 396 -15.66 -16.56 -20.85
CA LEU A 396 -16.78 -15.97 -20.11
C LEU A 396 -18.06 -15.92 -20.95
N GLU A 397 -19.16 -16.41 -20.36
CA GLU A 397 -20.50 -16.25 -20.92
C GLU A 397 -20.85 -14.77 -21.14
N ALA A 398 -21.57 -14.48 -22.23
CA ALA A 398 -21.95 -13.12 -22.63
C ALA A 398 -22.76 -12.33 -21.56
N ALA A 399 -23.33 -13.01 -20.56
CA ALA A 399 -24.01 -12.37 -19.43
C ALA A 399 -23.05 -11.75 -18.39
N ASN A 400 -21.77 -12.16 -18.38
CA ASN A 400 -20.73 -11.64 -17.49
C ASN A 400 -19.78 -10.64 -18.19
N ARG A 401 -19.98 -10.38 -19.48
CA ARG A 401 -19.19 -9.44 -20.28
C ARG A 401 -19.86 -8.07 -20.34
N THR A 402 -19.08 -7.00 -20.27
CA THR A 402 -19.56 -5.63 -20.49
C THR A 402 -19.45 -5.22 -21.96
N PHE A 403 -18.63 -5.91 -22.76
CA PHE A 403 -18.25 -5.55 -24.13
C PHE A 403 -17.56 -4.17 -24.24
N SER A 404 -17.12 -3.63 -23.10
CA SER A 404 -16.39 -2.38 -22.95
C SER A 404 -15.19 -2.55 -22.01
N GLU A 405 -14.71 -3.78 -21.88
CA GLU A 405 -13.65 -4.14 -20.93
C GLU A 405 -12.36 -3.35 -21.20
N LYS A 406 -11.62 -3.05 -20.13
CA LYS A 406 -10.33 -2.36 -20.18
C LYS A 406 -9.21 -3.35 -19.91
N LEU A 407 -8.14 -3.27 -20.69
CA LEU A 407 -6.86 -3.88 -20.34
C LEU A 407 -6.12 -2.91 -19.43
N VAL A 408 -5.80 -3.35 -18.21
CA VAL A 408 -5.01 -2.58 -17.23
C VAL A 408 -3.68 -3.30 -17.04
N LEU A 409 -2.59 -2.52 -17.04
CA LEU A 409 -1.23 -2.98 -16.81
C LEU A 409 -0.63 -2.24 -15.60
N GLN A 410 0.00 -2.96 -14.68
CA GLN A 410 0.94 -2.38 -13.70
C GLN A 410 2.32 -2.34 -14.37
N VAL A 411 2.75 -1.15 -14.81
CA VAL A 411 3.99 -0.96 -15.57
C VAL A 411 5.07 -0.36 -14.69
N SER A 412 6.22 -1.02 -14.63
CA SER A 412 7.40 -0.56 -13.90
C SER A 412 8.03 0.66 -14.55
N LYS A 413 8.65 1.50 -13.72
CA LYS A 413 9.42 2.67 -14.15
C LYS A 413 10.93 2.42 -14.20
N ARG A 414 11.37 1.16 -14.06
CA ARG A 414 12.79 0.76 -14.21
C ARG A 414 13.31 1.17 -15.60
N LYS A 415 12.53 1.00 -16.68
CA LYS A 415 12.80 1.58 -18.02
C LYS A 415 11.75 2.59 -18.47
N SER A 416 12.12 3.87 -18.53
CA SER A 416 11.28 4.94 -19.09
C SER A 416 10.82 4.68 -20.54
N GLU A 417 11.62 3.95 -21.33
CA GLU A 417 11.31 3.58 -22.73
C GLU A 417 10.00 2.80 -22.84
N CYS A 418 9.73 1.89 -21.90
CA CYS A 418 8.49 1.11 -21.85
C CYS A 418 7.26 2.01 -21.65
N ILE A 419 7.36 2.99 -20.74
CA ILE A 419 6.29 3.98 -20.50
C ILE A 419 6.06 4.83 -21.75
N PHE A 420 7.12 5.28 -22.43
CA PHE A 420 7.00 6.06 -23.66
C PHE A 420 6.39 5.24 -24.81
N ALA A 421 6.70 3.95 -24.90
CA ALA A 421 6.11 3.04 -25.89
C ALA A 421 4.60 2.89 -25.66
N PHE A 422 4.14 2.63 -24.42
CA PHE A 422 2.72 2.60 -24.11
C PHE A 422 2.01 3.96 -24.24
N ALA A 423 2.68 5.08 -23.93
CA ALA A 423 2.12 6.41 -24.11
C ALA A 423 1.84 6.74 -25.59
N GLN A 424 2.63 6.20 -26.53
CA GLN A 424 2.42 6.38 -27.97
C GLN A 424 1.19 5.62 -28.49
N LEU A 425 0.75 4.56 -27.81
CA LEU A 425 -0.47 3.83 -28.14
C LEU A 425 -1.77 4.53 -27.69
N ASP A 426 -1.71 5.78 -27.19
CA ASP A 426 -2.89 6.59 -26.83
C ASP A 426 -3.82 5.83 -25.82
N PRO A 427 -3.34 5.60 -24.57
CA PRO A 427 -4.14 4.98 -23.52
C PRO A 427 -5.30 5.88 -23.07
N ILE A 428 -6.37 5.28 -22.55
CA ILE A 428 -7.49 6.02 -21.94
C ILE A 428 -7.02 6.71 -20.67
N TYR A 429 -6.16 6.05 -19.89
CA TYR A 429 -5.63 6.56 -18.65
C TYR A 429 -4.21 6.07 -18.39
N MET A 430 -3.42 6.89 -17.73
CA MET A 430 -2.09 6.59 -17.21
C MET A 430 -1.92 7.37 -15.91
N SER A 431 -1.45 6.73 -14.84
CA SER A 431 -1.29 7.39 -13.54
C SER A 431 -0.38 8.62 -13.65
N PRO A 432 -0.77 9.79 -13.11
CA PRO A 432 -0.01 11.04 -13.30
C PRO A 432 1.34 11.05 -12.55
N ASN A 433 1.49 10.19 -11.54
CA ASN A 433 2.73 9.99 -10.80
C ASN A 433 2.74 8.63 -10.07
N VAL A 434 3.88 8.30 -9.45
CA VAL A 434 4.13 7.02 -8.75
C VAL A 434 3.22 6.82 -7.55
N LYS A 435 2.90 7.88 -6.81
CA LYS A 435 2.13 7.78 -5.57
C LYS A 435 0.66 7.44 -5.85
N GLU A 436 0.08 8.09 -6.85
CA GLU A 436 -1.25 7.75 -7.35
C GLU A 436 -1.23 6.39 -8.05
N GLY A 437 -0.21 6.13 -8.89
CA GLY A 437 -0.06 4.86 -9.59
C GLY A 437 0.06 3.63 -8.70
N LYS A 438 0.76 3.73 -7.56
CA LYS A 438 0.78 2.65 -6.56
C LYS A 438 -0.60 2.42 -5.94
N ALA A 439 -1.26 3.47 -5.47
CA ALA A 439 -2.60 3.37 -4.86
C ALA A 439 -3.67 2.85 -5.86
N GLU A 440 -3.50 3.12 -7.15
CA GLU A 440 -4.34 2.56 -8.22
C GLU A 440 -4.02 1.09 -8.50
N CYS A 441 -2.73 0.72 -8.57
CA CYS A 441 -2.33 -0.67 -8.78
C CYS A 441 -2.71 -1.57 -7.60
N GLU A 442 -2.68 -1.07 -6.37
CA GLU A 442 -3.20 -1.76 -5.17
C GLU A 442 -4.72 -2.02 -5.24
N ARG A 443 -5.48 -1.15 -5.93
CA ARG A 443 -6.93 -1.31 -6.14
C ARG A 443 -7.26 -2.26 -7.30
N PHE A 444 -6.54 -2.16 -8.42
CA PHE A 444 -6.71 -3.07 -9.57
C PHE A 444 -6.19 -4.48 -9.24
N PHE A 445 -5.04 -4.59 -8.58
CA PHE A 445 -4.30 -5.83 -8.35
C PHE A 445 -4.05 -6.06 -6.84
N PRO A 446 -5.11 -6.29 -6.05
CA PRO A 446 -5.03 -6.39 -4.59
C PRO A 446 -4.19 -7.57 -4.10
N GLU A 447 -3.92 -7.61 -2.79
CA GLU A 447 -3.14 -8.69 -2.19
C GLU A 447 -3.74 -10.08 -2.46
N GLY A 448 -2.91 -11.03 -2.92
CA GLY A 448 -3.38 -12.32 -3.42
C GLY A 448 -3.74 -12.34 -4.92
N TYR A 449 -3.52 -11.23 -5.65
CA TYR A 449 -3.46 -11.26 -7.11
C TYR A 449 -2.19 -11.99 -7.57
N GLU A 450 -2.30 -13.30 -7.74
CA GLU A 450 -1.31 -14.12 -8.44
C GLU A 450 -1.50 -13.94 -9.95
N ASP A 451 -0.49 -13.37 -10.63
CA ASP A 451 -0.49 -13.25 -12.08
C ASP A 451 -0.32 -14.62 -12.74
N GLU A 452 -1.37 -15.07 -13.44
CA GLU A 452 -1.30 -16.20 -14.38
C GLU A 452 -0.61 -15.75 -15.68
N ILE A 453 0.68 -15.43 -15.56
CA ILE A 453 1.65 -15.37 -16.66
C ILE A 453 2.32 -16.74 -16.73
N GLU A 454 1.51 -17.79 -16.93
CA GLU A 454 2.02 -18.96 -17.63
C GLU A 454 2.23 -18.56 -19.10
N GLU A 455 3.33 -19.00 -19.69
CA GLU A 455 3.69 -18.65 -21.07
C GLU A 455 2.61 -19.19 -22.02
N ASP A 456 1.97 -18.30 -22.78
CA ASP A 456 0.86 -18.63 -23.67
C ASP A 456 1.39 -19.26 -24.99
N ASP A 457 2.08 -20.42 -24.89
CA ASP A 457 2.77 -21.25 -25.92
C ASP A 457 2.07 -21.46 -27.29
N GLU A 458 0.80 -21.08 -27.37
CA GLU A 458 -0.09 -21.18 -28.54
C GLU A 458 -0.29 -19.81 -29.24
N GLU A 459 -0.24 -18.68 -28.53
CA GLU A 459 -0.37 -17.33 -29.12
C GLU A 459 0.93 -16.83 -29.75
N GLU A 460 2.09 -17.37 -29.33
CA GLU A 460 3.40 -16.97 -29.89
C GLU A 460 3.49 -17.17 -31.41
N LYS A 461 2.91 -18.25 -31.93
CA LYS A 461 3.01 -18.62 -33.36
C LYS A 461 2.03 -17.84 -34.23
N GLU A 462 0.79 -17.67 -33.78
CA GLU A 462 -0.23 -16.95 -34.57
C GLU A 462 0.07 -15.45 -34.72
N MET A 463 0.95 -14.86 -33.88
CA MET A 463 1.44 -13.50 -34.07
C MET A 463 2.74 -13.41 -34.91
N GLU A 464 3.63 -14.41 -34.88
CA GLU A 464 4.78 -14.45 -35.81
C GLU A 464 4.31 -14.58 -37.27
N ASP A 465 3.38 -15.51 -37.56
CA ASP A 465 2.83 -15.74 -38.91
C ASP A 465 2.18 -14.48 -39.53
N VAL A 466 1.61 -13.59 -38.71
CA VAL A 466 0.94 -12.35 -39.17
C VAL A 466 1.93 -11.22 -39.51
N ILE A 467 3.14 -11.24 -38.96
CA ILE A 467 4.16 -10.21 -39.23
C ILE A 467 4.84 -10.47 -40.58
N ASP A 468 5.09 -11.73 -40.94
CA ASP A 468 5.76 -12.12 -42.19
C ASP A 468 4.85 -12.02 -43.44
N GLU A 469 3.52 -12.01 -43.32
CA GLU A 469 2.60 -11.83 -44.46
C GLU A 469 2.38 -10.36 -44.89
N ALA A 470 2.99 -9.37 -44.21
CA ALA A 470 2.82 -7.95 -44.55
C ALA A 470 3.59 -7.56 -45.84
N PRO A 471 2.92 -7.12 -46.93
CA PRO A 471 3.60 -6.86 -48.20
C PRO A 471 4.47 -5.59 -48.14
N THR A 472 5.78 -5.75 -48.30
CA THR A 472 6.76 -4.67 -48.29
C THR A 472 6.60 -3.71 -49.49
N ALA A 473 6.20 -2.48 -49.20
CA ALA A 473 5.86 -1.49 -50.22
C ALA A 473 7.06 -0.66 -50.71
N GLU A 474 8.09 -1.30 -51.28
CA GLU A 474 9.19 -0.62 -51.99
C GLU A 474 9.05 -0.73 -53.51
N GLU A 475 8.40 0.25 -54.15
CA GLU A 475 8.79 0.71 -55.49
C GLU A 475 8.04 2.01 -55.90
N ASN A 476 8.69 3.18 -55.81
CA ASN A 476 8.93 4.12 -56.93
C ASN A 476 9.27 5.57 -56.51
N LEU A 477 10.34 6.10 -57.13
CA LEU A 477 10.69 7.51 -57.35
C LEU A 477 11.05 8.38 -56.11
N GLY A 478 12.16 9.14 -56.12
CA GLY A 478 13.12 9.36 -57.21
C GLY A 478 14.40 10.13 -56.82
N GLU A 479 15.17 10.53 -57.83
CA GLU A 479 16.56 11.03 -57.78
C GLU A 479 16.74 12.37 -57.05
N GLY A 480 17.88 12.61 -56.37
CA GLY A 480 18.15 13.96 -55.82
C GLY A 480 19.42 14.26 -54.99
N VAL A 481 20.62 14.19 -55.58
CA VAL A 481 21.75 15.17 -55.43
C VAL A 481 22.51 15.33 -54.08
N GLU A 482 23.86 15.25 -54.18
CA GLU A 482 24.96 15.77 -53.31
C GLU A 482 24.99 15.31 -51.82
N ASP A 483 26.01 14.58 -51.36
CA ASP A 483 27.45 14.92 -51.17
C ASP A 483 27.75 15.85 -49.97
N GLU A 484 28.28 15.28 -48.87
CA GLU A 484 29.61 15.66 -48.35
C GLU A 484 30.14 14.62 -47.33
N GLU A 485 31.43 14.27 -47.45
CA GLU A 485 32.14 13.35 -46.54
C GLU A 485 32.75 14.11 -45.34
N ILE A 486 32.76 13.51 -44.14
CA ILE A 486 33.88 13.68 -43.19
C ILE A 486 34.27 12.31 -42.61
N GLU A 487 35.56 11.98 -42.68
CA GLU A 487 36.12 10.70 -42.22
C GLU A 487 36.07 10.50 -40.69
N GLY A 488 35.73 9.28 -40.26
CA GLY A 488 35.82 8.80 -38.87
C GLY A 488 36.54 7.46 -38.78
N LYS A 489 37.76 7.38 -39.32
CA LYS A 489 38.46 6.14 -39.70
C LYS A 489 39.37 5.59 -38.59
N GLU A 490 39.00 4.47 -37.97
CA GLU A 490 39.95 3.51 -37.39
C GLU A 490 39.69 2.08 -37.90
N ILE A 491 40.71 1.22 -37.84
CA ILE A 491 40.84 0.03 -38.68
C ILE A 491 41.62 -1.10 -37.99
N SER A 492 41.03 -2.31 -37.90
CA SER A 492 41.66 -3.65 -37.85
C SER A 492 40.62 -4.70 -37.44
N GLY A 493 40.58 -5.94 -37.92
CA GLY A 493 41.20 -6.62 -39.07
C GLY A 493 40.23 -7.71 -39.59
N GLU A 494 40.25 -8.17 -40.84
CA GLU A 494 41.25 -9.09 -41.42
C GLU A 494 41.56 -10.33 -40.56
N VAL A 495 41.44 -11.61 -40.98
CA VAL A 495 40.74 -12.36 -42.08
C VAL A 495 40.66 -13.85 -41.59
N ILE A 496 40.11 -14.91 -42.24
CA ILE A 496 39.78 -15.28 -43.64
C ILE A 496 38.68 -16.38 -43.66
N SER A 497 38.08 -16.66 -44.84
CA SER A 497 37.53 -17.95 -45.39
C SER A 497 37.02 -19.10 -44.49
N GLY A 498 36.01 -19.90 -44.89
CA GLY A 498 35.22 -19.92 -46.13
C GLY A 498 34.70 -21.32 -46.53
N GLU A 499 33.69 -21.35 -47.41
CA GLU A 499 33.25 -22.42 -48.35
C GLU A 499 33.25 -23.91 -47.94
N ASN A 500 32.03 -24.49 -47.82
CA ASN A 500 31.43 -25.54 -48.70
C ASN A 500 30.20 -26.13 -47.95
N ILE A 501 28.98 -26.29 -48.50
CA ILE A 501 28.48 -26.86 -49.77
C ILE A 501 28.54 -28.40 -49.82
N GLU A 502 27.37 -29.03 -49.60
CA GLU A 502 26.79 -30.24 -50.25
C GLU A 502 25.55 -30.64 -49.39
N GLN A 503 24.28 -30.56 -49.81
CA GLN A 503 23.52 -31.13 -50.96
C GLN A 503 23.14 -32.62 -50.84
N SER A 504 21.87 -32.89 -50.44
CA SER A 504 20.94 -33.94 -50.90
C SER A 504 19.66 -33.89 -50.01
N GLU A 505 18.40 -33.91 -50.46
CA GLU A 505 17.70 -34.87 -51.34
C GLU A 505 17.77 -36.32 -50.79
N SER A 506 16.74 -37.18 -50.73
CA SER A 506 15.30 -37.14 -51.06
C SER A 506 14.53 -38.11 -50.09
N GLU A 507 13.21 -38.44 -50.14
CA GLU A 507 12.15 -38.26 -51.16
C GLU A 507 10.72 -38.20 -50.54
N ILE A 508 9.71 -38.66 -51.30
CA ILE A 508 8.25 -38.48 -51.22
C ILE A 508 7.50 -39.80 -50.91
N ASP A 509 6.34 -39.77 -50.22
CA ASP A 509 5.04 -40.48 -50.51
C ASP A 509 4.04 -40.16 -49.35
N GLN A 510 2.87 -39.52 -49.48
CA GLN A 510 1.63 -39.70 -50.27
C GLN A 510 0.70 -40.87 -49.88
N GLY A 511 -0.62 -40.64 -49.98
CA GLY A 511 -1.73 -41.55 -49.61
C GLY A 511 -2.57 -41.01 -48.42
N GLU A 512 -3.68 -40.29 -48.59
CA GLU A 512 -5.02 -40.69 -49.10
C GLU A 512 -5.74 -41.79 -48.29
N ASN A 513 -7.07 -41.78 -48.03
CA ASN A 513 -8.15 -40.76 -48.07
C ASN A 513 -9.43 -41.44 -47.45
N VAL A 514 -10.54 -40.69 -47.27
CA VAL A 514 -11.93 -41.17 -46.96
C VAL A 514 -12.15 -41.74 -45.53
N GLY A 515 -13.20 -41.41 -44.76
CA GLY A 515 -14.26 -40.40 -44.90
C GLY A 515 -15.71 -40.95 -44.93
N GLU A 516 -16.47 -40.88 -43.82
CA GLU A 516 -17.94 -40.96 -43.87
C GLU A 516 -18.65 -40.44 -42.58
N SER A 517 -19.92 -40.08 -42.71
CA SER A 517 -20.88 -39.62 -41.67
C SER A 517 -22.30 -39.71 -42.27
N PRO A 518 -23.43 -39.51 -41.55
CA PRO A 518 -23.66 -39.41 -40.11
C PRO A 518 -24.77 -40.40 -39.64
N LYS A 519 -25.30 -40.24 -38.41
CA LYS A 519 -26.73 -40.52 -38.13
C LYS A 519 -27.27 -39.81 -36.87
N VAL A 520 -28.59 -39.72 -36.80
CA VAL A 520 -29.42 -39.00 -35.82
C VAL A 520 -30.56 -39.94 -35.40
N ASP A 521 -31.03 -39.89 -34.14
CA ASP A 521 -32.40 -39.47 -33.73
C ASP A 521 -32.78 -39.90 -32.28
N GLU A 522 -33.94 -39.41 -31.82
CA GLU A 522 -34.79 -39.80 -30.68
C GLU A 522 -34.44 -39.40 -29.22
N GLY A 523 -35.40 -38.66 -28.64
CA GLY A 523 -35.85 -38.72 -27.24
C GLY A 523 -37.40 -38.59 -27.24
N PRO A 524 -38.11 -38.20 -26.17
CA PRO A 524 -37.73 -38.04 -24.75
C PRO A 524 -38.71 -38.76 -23.78
N LYS A 525 -38.54 -38.63 -22.45
CA LYS A 525 -39.66 -38.70 -21.47
C LYS A 525 -39.33 -38.12 -20.07
N ILE A 526 -40.34 -38.01 -19.21
CA ILE A 526 -40.41 -37.17 -18.00
C ILE A 526 -41.00 -38.02 -16.83
N GLU A 527 -41.02 -37.45 -15.61
CA GLU A 527 -41.65 -37.91 -14.35
C GLU A 527 -40.77 -38.86 -13.49
N GLU A 528 -40.78 -38.82 -12.14
CA GLU A 528 -41.64 -38.08 -11.20
C GLU A 528 -40.90 -37.67 -9.88
N VAL A 529 -41.60 -37.01 -8.94
CA VAL A 529 -41.08 -36.42 -7.68
C VAL A 529 -41.79 -37.01 -6.44
N PRO A 530 -41.11 -37.18 -5.30
CA PRO A 530 -41.77 -37.26 -3.99
C PRO A 530 -41.54 -36.02 -3.10
N LYS A 531 -42.62 -35.55 -2.45
CA LYS A 531 -42.63 -34.63 -1.30
C LYS A 531 -42.62 -35.46 0.01
N ALA A 532 -41.79 -35.19 1.02
CA ALA A 532 -41.76 -34.05 1.96
C ALA A 532 -42.72 -34.21 3.16
N ASP A 533 -42.24 -33.88 4.36
CA ASP A 533 -42.98 -33.84 5.63
C ASP A 533 -42.68 -32.52 6.38
N GLN A 534 -43.58 -32.10 7.29
CA GLN A 534 -43.50 -30.81 8.00
C GLN A 534 -43.81 -30.93 9.50
N ALA A 535 -42.93 -30.37 10.34
CA ALA A 535 -43.15 -29.72 11.65
C ALA A 535 -41.75 -29.34 12.20
N ASP A 536 -41.53 -28.28 12.98
CA ASP A 536 -42.43 -27.49 13.82
C ASP A 536 -42.02 -25.99 13.81
N GLN A 537 -42.81 -25.10 14.43
CA GLN A 537 -42.49 -23.68 14.59
C GLN A 537 -41.94 -23.36 15.99
N GLY A 538 -40.77 -22.72 16.05
CA GLY A 538 -40.19 -22.17 17.26
C GLY A 538 -39.70 -20.74 17.03
N ASP A 539 -40.05 -19.84 17.95
CA ASP A 539 -39.67 -18.42 17.88
C ASP A 539 -38.15 -18.20 18.05
N PRO A 540 -37.57 -17.15 17.46
CA PRO A 540 -36.14 -16.85 17.61
C PRO A 540 -35.83 -16.40 19.04
N VAL A 541 -34.88 -17.08 19.69
CA VAL A 541 -34.29 -16.63 20.95
C VAL A 541 -33.45 -15.39 20.67
N VAL A 542 -33.75 -14.30 21.39
CA VAL A 542 -32.93 -13.09 21.40
C VAL A 542 -31.94 -13.19 22.57
N ASP A 543 -30.66 -13.35 22.26
CA ASP A 543 -29.61 -13.27 23.28
C ASP A 543 -29.52 -11.85 23.87
N PRO A 544 -29.32 -11.71 25.19
CA PRO A 544 -29.16 -10.42 25.82
C PRO A 544 -27.79 -9.80 25.47
N PRO A 545 -27.67 -8.46 25.39
CA PRO A 545 -26.41 -7.82 25.05
C PRO A 545 -25.34 -8.06 26.13
N ILE A 546 -24.15 -8.46 25.68
CA ILE A 546 -22.95 -8.55 26.53
C ILE A 546 -22.59 -7.14 26.99
N GLN A 547 -22.42 -6.98 28.30
CA GLN A 547 -21.90 -5.74 28.87
C GLN A 547 -20.37 -5.78 28.80
N ASN A 548 -19.80 -5.02 27.87
CA ASN A 548 -18.37 -4.71 27.90
C ASN A 548 -18.15 -3.68 29.03
N GLU A 549 -17.51 -4.10 30.12
CA GLU A 549 -16.97 -3.16 31.11
C GLU A 549 -15.71 -2.50 30.51
N GLU A 550 -15.69 -1.17 30.44
CA GLU A 550 -14.48 -0.43 30.05
C GLU A 550 -13.40 -0.59 31.14
N PRO A 551 -12.12 -0.81 30.77
CA PRO A 551 -11.03 -0.79 31.75
C PRO A 551 -10.90 0.61 32.37
N PRO A 552 -10.66 0.73 33.69
CA PRO A 552 -10.62 2.03 34.35
C PRO A 552 -9.44 2.88 33.87
N MET A 553 -9.72 4.12 33.48
CA MET A 553 -8.68 5.11 33.15
C MET A 553 -7.75 5.36 34.36
N PRO A 554 -6.43 5.51 34.15
CA PRO A 554 -5.52 5.96 35.21
C PRO A 554 -5.85 7.39 35.65
N PRO A 555 -5.56 7.76 36.90
CA PRO A 555 -5.82 9.11 37.40
C PRO A 555 -4.92 10.14 36.72
N ILE A 556 -5.51 11.27 36.32
CA ILE A 556 -4.78 12.43 35.79
C ILE A 556 -4.05 13.12 36.95
N GLU A 557 -2.73 13.23 36.89
CA GLU A 557 -1.98 14.05 37.84
C GLU A 557 -2.20 15.54 37.58
N GLU A 558 -2.74 16.24 38.59
CA GLU A 558 -3.02 17.66 38.58
C GLU A 558 -1.70 18.45 38.78
N GLN A 559 -0.99 18.78 37.70
CA GLN A 559 0.23 19.60 37.77
C GLN A 559 -0.09 21.01 38.29
N ALA A 560 0.17 21.21 39.59
CA ALA A 560 0.00 22.48 40.27
C ALA A 560 1.04 23.51 39.79
N ALA A 561 0.58 24.73 39.47
CA ALA A 561 1.43 25.81 38.98
C ALA A 561 2.30 26.43 40.10
N THR A 562 3.61 26.50 39.85
CA THR A 562 4.55 27.45 40.51
C THR A 562 5.67 27.83 39.56
#